data_AF-A0A2I1H8C7-F1
#
_entry.id   AF-A0A2I1H8C7-F1
#
_cell.length_a   1.000
_cell.length_b   1.000
_cell.length_c   1.000
_cell.angle_alpha   90.00
_cell.angle_beta   90.00
_cell.angle_gamma   90.00
#
_symmetry.space_group_name_H-M   'P 1'
#
loop_
_entity.id
_entity.type
_entity.pdbx_description
1 polymer ?
#
loop_
_entity_poly.entity_id
_entity_poly.type
_entity_poly.pdbx_seq_one_letter_code
_entity_poly.pdbx_strand_id
1 'polypeptide(L)'
;MITNANCRRCGKEEESWEHIWNCENNESSIKEVAEQSIYKYEKYLEEHDRSEDIAILRNFNFDFINILEQPSIVLLGKSRIWELLRGIFNNNFNNLTNKKEEKCIIKELWKFIYEEFRTRIWLVRCDEVARLEKEDNIQKQDLKKKRRKESDDKEEEKIKNQKQIKI
;
A
#
# COMPACT_ATOMS: atom_id res chain seq x y z
N MET A 1 -23.53 12.96 -13.73
CA MET A 1 -22.80 13.36 -12.50
C MET A 1 -22.07 12.14 -11.97
N ILE A 2 -20.79 12.25 -11.61
CA ILE A 2 -20.04 11.13 -10.97
C ILE A 2 -20.44 11.12 -9.49
N THR A 3 -21.58 10.50 -9.16
CA THR A 3 -22.16 10.51 -7.81
C THR A 3 -21.81 9.29 -6.99
N ASN A 4 -21.20 8.27 -7.58
CA ASN A 4 -20.88 7.06 -6.85
C ASN A 4 -19.53 7.22 -6.12
N ALA A 5 -19.55 7.09 -4.80
CA ALA A 5 -18.35 7.03 -3.96
C ALA A 5 -17.75 5.63 -3.94
N ASN A 6 -18.45 4.62 -4.49
CA ASN A 6 -17.96 3.26 -4.55
C ASN A 6 -16.73 3.14 -5.46
N CYS A 7 -15.88 2.18 -5.11
CA CYS A 7 -14.72 1.74 -5.86
C CYS A 7 -15.07 1.58 -7.33
N ARG A 8 -14.30 2.26 -8.18
CA ARG A 8 -14.54 2.22 -9.63
C ARG A 8 -14.41 0.81 -10.21
N ARG A 9 -13.57 -0.04 -9.61
CA ARG A 9 -13.26 -1.38 -10.13
C ARG A 9 -14.32 -2.40 -9.74
N CYS A 10 -14.66 -2.52 -8.46
CA CYS A 10 -15.62 -3.53 -8.01
C CYS A 10 -17.07 -3.00 -7.91
N GLY A 11 -17.26 -1.70 -7.71
CA GLY A 11 -18.57 -1.07 -7.53
C GLY A 11 -19.30 -1.40 -6.22
N LYS A 12 -18.73 -2.26 -5.35
CA LYS A 12 -19.41 -2.81 -4.18
C LYS A 12 -19.23 -2.02 -2.89
N GLU A 13 -18.03 -1.53 -2.63
CA GLU A 13 -17.68 -0.80 -1.40
C GLU A 13 -17.25 0.63 -1.71
N GLU A 14 -17.36 1.53 -0.73
CA GLU A 14 -16.83 2.88 -0.83
C GLU A 14 -15.32 2.86 -1.10
N GLU A 15 -14.87 3.70 -2.04
CA GLU A 15 -13.45 3.80 -2.38
C GLU A 15 -12.68 4.49 -1.25
N SER A 16 -11.96 3.70 -0.46
CA SER A 16 -11.08 4.15 0.61
C SER A 16 -9.62 3.75 0.35
N TRP A 17 -8.69 4.34 1.09
CA TRP A 17 -7.28 3.94 1.03
C TRP A 17 -7.11 2.45 1.35
N GLU A 18 -7.83 1.93 2.35
CA GLU A 18 -7.84 0.51 2.67
C GLU A 18 -8.39 -0.36 1.54
N HIS A 19 -9.52 0.06 0.97
CA HIS A 19 -10.18 -0.71 -0.08
C HIS A 19 -9.30 -0.81 -1.34
N ILE A 20 -8.51 0.21 -1.67
CA ILE A 20 -7.56 0.15 -2.79
C ILE A 20 -6.66 -1.09 -2.73
N TRP A 21 -6.16 -1.41 -1.53
CA TRP A 21 -5.23 -2.52 -1.34
C TRP A 21 -5.94 -3.86 -1.11
N ASN A 22 -7.17 -3.85 -0.60
CA ASN A 22 -7.96 -5.06 -0.28
C ASN A 22 -9.09 -5.34 -1.28
N CYS A 23 -9.19 -4.60 -2.38
CA CYS A 23 -10.25 -4.76 -3.35
C CYS A 23 -10.27 -6.20 -3.88
N GLU A 24 -11.46 -6.81 -3.88
CA GLU A 24 -11.68 -8.18 -4.37
C GLU A 24 -11.31 -8.36 -5.86
N ASN A 25 -11.29 -7.28 -6.65
CA ASN A 25 -10.86 -7.31 -8.04
C ASN A 25 -9.33 -7.20 -8.19
N ASN A 26 -8.56 -7.13 -7.09
CA ASN A 26 -7.11 -7.25 -7.16
C ASN A 26 -6.72 -8.70 -7.51
N GLU A 27 -5.76 -8.87 -8.41
CA GLU A 27 -5.26 -10.20 -8.81
C GLU A 27 -4.49 -10.92 -7.71
N SER A 28 -4.07 -10.18 -6.68
CA SER A 28 -3.32 -10.72 -5.55
C SER A 28 -3.68 -9.97 -4.29
N SER A 29 -3.79 -10.71 -3.19
CA SER A 29 -3.95 -10.15 -1.86
C SER A 29 -2.64 -9.57 -1.33
N ILE A 30 -2.74 -8.72 -0.31
CA ILE A 30 -1.57 -8.13 0.35
C ILE A 30 -0.62 -9.24 0.87
N LYS A 31 -1.19 -10.29 1.46
CA LYS A 31 -0.45 -11.41 2.04
C LYS A 31 0.31 -12.20 0.97
N GLU A 32 -0.38 -12.59 -0.12
CA GLU A 32 0.25 -13.33 -1.21
C GLU A 32 1.40 -12.55 -1.85
N VAL A 33 1.24 -11.24 -2.04
CA VAL A 33 2.32 -10.40 -2.59
C VAL A 33 3.51 -10.40 -1.63
N ALA A 34 3.32 -10.18 -0.33
CA ALA A 34 4.42 -10.16 0.64
C ALA A 34 5.19 -11.49 0.67
N GLU A 35 4.49 -12.62 0.75
CA GLU A 35 5.11 -13.95 0.82
C GLU A 35 5.83 -14.31 -0.49
N GLN A 36 5.19 -14.10 -1.64
CA GLN A 36 5.80 -14.40 -2.94
C GLN A 36 6.97 -13.49 -3.26
N SER A 37 6.97 -12.25 -2.76
CA SER A 37 8.06 -11.30 -2.98
C SER A 37 9.37 -11.77 -2.34
N ILE A 38 9.33 -12.45 -1.20
CA ILE A 38 10.52 -13.05 -0.58
C ILE A 38 11.12 -14.11 -1.50
N TYR A 39 10.28 -15.01 -2.01
CA TYR A 39 10.73 -16.05 -2.94
C TYR A 39 11.31 -15.46 -4.24
N LYS A 40 10.65 -14.45 -4.81
CA LYS A 40 11.14 -13.75 -6.01
C LYS A 40 12.46 -13.03 -5.75
N TYR A 41 12.62 -12.41 -4.59
CA TYR A 41 13.88 -11.76 -4.22
C TYR A 41 15.00 -12.78 -4.04
N GLU A 42 14.71 -13.94 -3.44
CA GLU A 42 15.68 -15.04 -3.36
C GLU A 42 16.12 -15.51 -4.75
N LYS A 43 15.17 -15.70 -5.67
CA LYS A 43 15.47 -16.03 -7.08
C LYS A 43 16.32 -14.96 -7.76
N TYR A 44 16.01 -13.69 -7.52
CA TYR A 44 16.81 -12.58 -8.01
C TYR A 44 18.25 -12.65 -7.49
N LEU A 45 18.45 -12.96 -6.20
CA LEU A 45 19.80 -13.13 -5.63
C LEU A 45 20.53 -14.34 -6.23
N GLU A 46 19.83 -15.45 -6.49
CA GLU A 46 20.39 -16.64 -7.16
C GLU A 46 20.88 -16.31 -8.57
N GLU A 47 20.09 -15.58 -9.35
CA GLU A 47 20.43 -15.16 -10.73
C GLU A 47 21.64 -14.21 -10.80
N HIS A 48 22.01 -13.58 -9.66
CA HIS A 48 23.13 -12.64 -9.56
C HIS A 48 24.29 -13.20 -8.73
N ASP A 49 24.33 -14.52 -8.49
CA ASP A 49 25.39 -15.22 -7.76
C ASP A 49 25.62 -14.70 -6.32
N ARG A 50 24.61 -14.10 -5.69
CA ARG A 50 24.69 -13.49 -4.34
C ARG A 50 24.43 -14.50 -3.21
N SER A 51 25.22 -15.58 -3.18
CA SER A 51 24.99 -16.73 -2.29
C SER A 51 25.07 -16.40 -0.79
N GLU A 52 25.95 -15.49 -0.39
CA GLU A 52 26.04 -15.01 1.00
C GLU A 52 24.76 -14.26 1.42
N ASP A 53 24.20 -13.46 0.51
CA ASP A 53 22.99 -12.69 0.76
C ASP A 53 21.74 -13.58 0.84
N ILE A 54 21.72 -14.69 0.10
CA ILE A 54 20.67 -15.72 0.23
C ILE A 54 20.70 -16.33 1.65
N ALA A 55 21.88 -16.62 2.18
CA ALA A 55 22.00 -17.15 3.53
C ALA A 55 21.49 -16.14 4.58
N ILE A 56 21.81 -14.86 4.40
CA ILE A 56 21.28 -13.77 5.23
C ILE A 56 19.75 -13.69 5.11
N LEU A 57 19.22 -13.66 3.89
CA LEU A 57 17.79 -13.59 3.61
C LEU A 57 17.05 -14.72 4.35
N ARG A 58 17.47 -15.96 4.15
CA ARG A 58 16.87 -17.15 4.78
C ARG A 58 16.89 -17.08 6.31
N ASN A 59 17.92 -16.48 6.90
CA ASN A 59 18.02 -16.29 8.35
C ASN A 59 16.97 -15.31 8.89
N PHE A 60 16.60 -14.28 8.12
CA PHE A 60 15.68 -13.23 8.57
C PHE A 60 14.26 -13.31 7.97
N ASN A 61 13.99 -14.22 7.04
CA ASN A 61 12.69 -14.33 6.35
C ASN A 61 11.50 -14.41 7.32
N PHE A 62 11.60 -15.28 8.33
CA PHE A 62 10.53 -15.45 9.31
C PHE A 62 10.34 -14.19 10.16
N ASP A 63 11.45 -13.62 10.67
CA ASP A 63 11.40 -12.39 11.46
C ASP A 63 10.85 -11.21 10.66
N PHE A 64 11.17 -11.15 9.37
CA PHE A 64 10.70 -10.10 8.48
C PHE A 64 9.18 -10.14 8.33
N ILE A 65 8.61 -11.31 8.01
CA ILE A 65 7.15 -11.50 7.91
C ILE A 65 6.49 -11.25 9.26
N ASN A 66 7.03 -11.80 10.34
CA ASN A 66 6.51 -11.60 11.68
C ASN A 66 6.44 -10.11 12.05
N ILE A 67 7.47 -9.31 11.73
CA ILE A 67 7.41 -7.86 11.93
C ILE A 67 6.27 -7.23 11.12
N LEU A 68 6.08 -7.60 9.85
CA LEU A 68 5.01 -7.05 9.02
C LEU A 68 3.60 -7.38 9.56
N GLU A 69 3.42 -8.56 10.14
CA GLU A 69 2.13 -9.01 10.68
C GLU A 69 1.81 -8.41 12.05
N GLN A 70 2.82 -8.03 12.82
CA GLN A 70 2.61 -7.42 14.13
C GLN A 70 1.80 -6.11 14.05
N PRO A 71 1.09 -5.74 15.14
CA PRO A 71 0.35 -4.48 15.21
C PRO A 71 1.24 -3.26 14.99
N SER A 72 0.75 -2.32 14.20
CA SER A 72 1.37 -1.02 13.99
C SER A 72 1.12 -0.10 15.19
N ILE A 73 2.18 0.58 15.61
CA ILE A 73 2.11 1.60 16.67
C ILE A 73 1.64 2.95 16.08
N VAL A 74 1.92 3.17 14.79
CA VAL A 74 1.57 4.41 14.09
C VAL A 74 0.15 4.33 13.51
N LEU A 75 -0.28 3.14 13.08
CA LEU A 75 -1.56 2.87 12.44
C LEU A 75 -2.41 1.98 13.35
N LEU A 76 -3.14 2.59 14.28
CA LEU A 76 -3.97 1.87 15.25
C LEU A 76 -4.94 0.90 14.57
N GLY A 77 -5.00 -0.34 15.07
CA GLY A 77 -5.86 -1.39 14.51
C GLY A 77 -5.38 -1.98 13.18
N LYS A 78 -4.19 -1.62 12.71
CA LYS A 78 -3.56 -2.18 11.50
C LYS A 78 -2.28 -2.93 11.86
N SER A 79 -1.85 -3.84 11.01
CA SER A 79 -0.51 -4.45 11.08
C SER A 79 0.54 -3.56 10.41
N ARG A 80 1.83 -3.84 10.63
CA ARG A 80 2.95 -3.05 10.08
C ARG A 80 3.11 -3.16 8.57
N ILE A 81 2.52 -4.17 7.92
CA ILE A 81 2.43 -4.21 6.46
C ILE A 81 1.78 -2.95 5.88
N TRP A 82 0.86 -2.32 6.63
CA TRP A 82 0.25 -1.06 6.23
C TRP A 82 1.22 0.13 6.29
N GLU A 83 2.26 0.06 7.14
CA GLU A 83 3.35 1.04 7.14
C GLU A 83 4.16 0.92 5.85
N LEU A 84 4.50 -0.30 5.45
CA LEU A 84 5.18 -0.61 4.18
C LEU A 84 4.36 -0.12 2.98
N LEU A 85 3.05 -0.38 2.94
CA LEU A 85 2.17 0.11 1.86
C LEU A 85 2.08 1.63 1.76
N ARG A 86 2.38 2.36 2.86
CA ARG A 86 2.49 3.82 2.88
C ARG A 86 3.91 4.33 2.60
N GLY A 87 4.87 3.44 2.34
CA GLY A 87 6.28 3.78 2.13
C GLY A 87 7.01 4.15 3.42
N ILE A 88 6.48 3.78 4.58
CA ILE A 88 7.09 4.07 5.89
C ILE A 88 8.00 2.91 6.27
N PHE A 89 9.30 3.19 6.40
CA PHE A 89 10.26 2.19 6.84
C PHE A 89 10.15 1.95 8.35
N ASN A 90 9.94 0.69 8.75
CA ASN A 90 9.81 0.33 10.16
C ASN A 90 11.19 0.14 10.83
N ASN A 91 11.46 0.89 11.90
CA ASN A 91 12.75 0.83 12.58
C ASN A 91 13.04 -0.50 13.29
N ASN A 92 12.05 -1.35 13.53
CA ASN A 92 12.27 -2.68 14.13
C ASN A 92 13.18 -3.55 13.26
N PHE A 93 13.17 -3.35 11.94
CA PHE A 93 14.11 -4.03 11.04
C PHE A 93 15.57 -3.69 11.35
N ASN A 94 15.85 -2.48 11.85
CA ASN A 94 17.21 -2.11 12.25
C ASN A 94 17.68 -2.81 13.55
N ASN A 95 16.74 -3.37 14.32
CA ASN A 95 17.01 -4.05 15.58
C ASN A 95 17.23 -5.56 15.40
N LEU A 96 16.97 -6.11 14.19
CA LEU A 96 17.18 -7.53 13.89
C LEU A 96 18.66 -7.94 13.95
N THR A 97 19.56 -7.01 13.66
CA THR A 97 21.00 -7.27 13.63
C THR A 97 21.79 -5.98 13.83
N ASN A 98 23.06 -6.09 14.19
CA ASN A 98 24.01 -4.99 14.22
C ASN A 98 24.98 -4.99 13.02
N LYS A 99 25.02 -6.08 12.24
CA LYS A 99 25.91 -6.19 11.08
C LYS A 99 25.40 -5.33 9.94
N LYS A 100 26.31 -4.62 9.27
CA LYS A 100 25.95 -3.65 8.23
C LYS A 100 25.47 -4.35 6.96
N GLU A 101 26.08 -5.47 6.63
CA GLU A 101 25.81 -6.32 5.49
C GLU A 101 24.38 -6.87 5.58
N GLU A 102 24.03 -7.45 6.73
CA GLU A 102 22.70 -7.99 6.98
C GLU A 102 21.61 -6.89 6.94
N LYS A 103 21.88 -5.71 7.52
CA LYS A 103 20.99 -4.54 7.39
C LYS A 103 20.79 -4.09 5.95
N CYS A 104 21.80 -4.24 5.09
CA CYS A 104 21.69 -3.90 3.68
C CYS A 104 20.67 -4.81 2.99
N ILE A 105 20.78 -6.12 3.21
CA ILE A 105 19.87 -7.12 2.62
C ILE A 105 18.44 -6.94 3.11
N ILE A 106 18.24 -6.69 4.41
CA ILE A 106 16.89 -6.42 4.95
C ILE A 106 16.26 -5.17 4.31
N LYS A 107 17.06 -4.13 4.06
CA LYS A 107 16.58 -2.90 3.39
C LYS A 107 16.31 -3.12 1.91
N GLU A 108 17.14 -3.90 1.23
CA GLU A 108 16.90 -4.29 -0.16
C GLU A 108 15.62 -5.11 -0.29
N LEU A 109 15.41 -6.09 0.58
CA LEU A 109 14.17 -6.87 0.65
C LEU A 109 12.95 -5.97 0.87
N TRP A 110 13.01 -5.04 1.83
CA TRP A 110 11.92 -4.08 2.08
C TRP A 110 11.57 -3.28 0.82
N LYS A 111 12.58 -2.78 0.11
CA LYS A 111 12.38 -2.03 -1.15
C LYS A 111 11.79 -2.92 -2.24
N PHE A 112 12.29 -4.14 -2.36
CA PHE A 112 11.81 -5.11 -3.34
C PHE A 112 10.33 -5.41 -3.14
N ILE A 113 9.91 -5.70 -1.90
CA ILE A 113 8.50 -5.99 -1.57
C ILE A 113 7.62 -4.74 -1.82
N TYR A 114 8.10 -3.54 -1.47
CA TYR A 114 7.38 -2.31 -1.77
C TYR A 114 7.13 -2.13 -3.28
N GLU A 115 8.14 -2.38 -4.10
CA GLU A 115 7.99 -2.32 -5.56
C GLU A 115 7.07 -3.41 -6.10
N GLU A 116 7.07 -4.62 -5.54
CA GLU A 116 6.11 -5.67 -5.89
C GLU A 116 4.66 -5.26 -5.57
N PHE A 117 4.40 -4.60 -4.44
CA PHE A 117 3.08 -4.03 -4.15
C PHE A 117 2.69 -2.95 -5.17
N ARG A 118 3.65 -2.09 -5.50
CA ARG A 118 3.44 -1.01 -6.46
C ARG A 118 3.07 -1.57 -7.83
N THR A 119 3.82 -2.54 -8.34
CA THR A 119 3.64 -3.07 -9.69
C THR A 119 2.41 -3.95 -9.80
N ARG A 120 2.19 -4.85 -8.84
CA ARG A 120 1.13 -5.88 -8.92
C ARG A 120 -0.25 -5.38 -8.52
N ILE A 121 -0.33 -4.39 -7.63
CA ILE A 121 -1.61 -3.89 -7.13
C ILE A 121 -1.83 -2.45 -7.57
N TRP A 122 -0.94 -1.54 -7.20
CA TRP A 122 -1.18 -0.11 -7.39
C TRP A 122 -1.24 0.29 -8.87
N LEU A 123 -0.23 -0.07 -9.66
CA LEU A 123 -0.17 0.28 -11.08
C LEU A 123 -1.28 -0.41 -11.89
N VAL A 124 -1.50 -1.71 -11.68
CA VAL A 124 -2.61 -2.46 -12.32
C VAL A 124 -3.94 -1.79 -12.02
N ARG A 125 -4.19 -1.40 -10.77
CA ARG A 125 -5.39 -0.64 -10.39
C ARG A 125 -5.46 0.68 -11.15
N CYS A 126 -4.38 1.46 -11.16
CA CYS A 126 -4.34 2.77 -11.82
C CYS A 126 -4.69 2.67 -13.30
N ASP A 127 -4.12 1.70 -14.01
CA ASP A 127 -4.38 1.47 -15.43
C ASP A 127 -5.84 1.08 -15.66
N GLU A 128 -6.39 0.21 -14.81
CA GLU A 128 -7.77 -0.23 -14.92
C GLU A 128 -8.78 0.90 -14.62
N VAL A 129 -8.53 1.70 -13.57
CA VAL A 129 -9.37 2.87 -13.26
C VAL A 129 -9.32 3.89 -14.40
N ALA A 130 -8.15 4.11 -14.99
CA ALA A 130 -8.01 5.01 -16.12
C ALA A 130 -8.76 4.51 -17.37
N ARG A 131 -8.77 3.19 -17.61
CA ARG A 131 -9.57 2.56 -18.67
C ARG A 131 -11.07 2.80 -18.46
N LEU A 132 -11.57 2.51 -17.25
CA LEU A 132 -12.98 2.70 -16.88
C LEU A 132 -13.41 4.17 -16.96
N GLU A 133 -12.54 5.09 -16.51
CA GLU A 133 -12.78 6.53 -16.64
C GLU A 133 -12.93 6.97 -18.09
N LYS A 134 -12.11 6.42 -18.98
CA LYS A 134 -12.16 6.71 -20.41
C LYS A 134 -13.43 6.17 -21.06
N GLU A 135 -13.87 4.97 -20.69
CA GLU A 135 -15.13 4.37 -21.17
C GLU A 135 -16.35 5.19 -20.77
N ASP A 136 -16.32 5.76 -19.56
CA ASP A 136 -17.37 6.65 -19.06
C ASP A 136 -17.22 8.11 -19.54
N ASN A 137 -16.30 8.38 -20.48
CA ASN A 137 -16.00 9.71 -21.02
C ASN A 137 -15.66 10.77 -19.95
N ILE A 138 -15.05 10.35 -18.84
CA ILE A 138 -14.65 11.25 -17.76
C ILE A 138 -13.30 11.84 -18.07
N GLN A 139 -13.22 13.17 -18.04
CA GLN A 139 -11.97 13.88 -18.24
C GLN A 139 -11.37 14.33 -16.91
N LYS A 140 -10.06 14.59 -16.91
CA LYS A 140 -9.34 15.12 -15.74
C LYS A 140 -9.97 16.43 -15.20
N GLN A 141 -10.59 17.22 -16.07
CA GLN A 141 -11.29 18.45 -15.68
C GLN A 141 -12.52 18.15 -14.81
N ASP A 142 -13.24 17.08 -15.10
CA ASP A 142 -14.44 16.67 -14.35
C ASP A 142 -14.06 16.20 -12.95
N LEU A 143 -12.99 15.40 -12.84
CA LEU A 143 -12.42 14.96 -11.57
C LEU A 143 -11.95 16.16 -10.72
N LYS A 144 -11.30 17.16 -11.36
CA LYS A 144 -10.84 18.37 -10.67
C LYS A 144 -12.01 19.21 -10.15
N LYS A 145 -13.09 19.34 -10.92
CA LYS A 145 -14.32 20.03 -10.49
C LYS A 145 -14.96 19.32 -9.30
N LYS A 146 -15.05 17.98 -9.33
CA LYS A 146 -15.58 17.18 -8.22
C LYS A 146 -14.83 17.43 -6.91
N ARG A 147 -13.48 17.31 -6.92
CA ARG A 147 -12.67 17.52 -5.71
C ARG A 147 -12.81 18.92 -5.10
N ARG A 148 -12.95 19.95 -5.94
CA ARG A 148 -13.17 21.33 -5.46
C ARG A 148 -14.49 21.40 -4.69
N LYS A 149 -15.57 20.91 -5.30
CA LYS A 149 -16.88 20.88 -4.68
C LYS A 149 -16.88 20.10 -3.35
N GLU A 150 -16.26 18.92 -3.30
CA GLU A 150 -16.13 18.14 -2.06
C GLU A 150 -15.31 18.87 -0.97
N SER A 151 -14.35 19.70 -1.36
CA SER A 151 -13.56 20.51 -0.41
C SER A 151 -14.40 21.65 0.16
N ASP A 152 -15.14 22.34 -0.71
CA ASP A 152 -16.04 23.43 -0.34
C ASP A 152 -17.16 22.90 0.59
N ASP A 153 -17.78 21.76 0.24
CA ASP A 153 -18.84 21.11 1.03
C ASP A 153 -18.32 20.72 2.44
N LYS A 154 -17.10 20.16 2.54
CA LYS A 154 -16.46 19.81 3.81
C LYS A 154 -16.12 21.04 4.66
N GLU A 155 -15.77 22.15 4.03
CA GLU A 155 -15.47 23.40 4.73
C GLU A 155 -16.75 24.02 5.30
N GLU A 156 -17.83 24.03 4.54
CA GLU A 156 -19.15 24.45 5.02
C GLU A 156 -19.66 23.61 6.19
N GLU A 157 -19.48 22.29 6.14
CA GLU A 157 -19.91 21.37 7.19
C GLU A 157 -19.12 21.58 8.49
N LYS A 158 -17.80 21.81 8.40
CA LYS A 158 -16.96 22.19 9.55
C LYS A 158 -17.42 23.50 10.18
N ILE A 159 -17.76 24.51 9.37
CA ILE A 159 -18.24 25.81 9.85
C ILE A 159 -19.59 25.67 10.56
N LYS A 160 -20.49 24.83 10.05
CA LYS A 160 -21.80 24.54 10.67
C LYS A 160 -21.64 23.82 12.02
N ASN A 161 -20.80 22.81 12.08
CA ASN A 161 -20.55 22.05 13.32
C ASN A 161 -19.89 22.91 14.41
N GLN A 162 -18.97 23.82 14.06
CA GLN A 162 -18.38 24.76 15.03
C GLN A 162 -19.38 25.78 15.60
N LYS A 163 -20.42 26.13 14.84
CA LYS A 163 -21.50 27.03 15.30
C LYS A 163 -22.46 26.33 16.25
N GLN A 164 -22.69 25.03 16.10
CA GLN A 164 -23.57 24.25 16.98
C GLN A 164 -22.93 23.88 18.32
N ILE A 165 -21.59 23.80 18.40
CA ILE A 165 -20.86 23.48 19.66
C ILE A 165 -20.74 24.70 20.59
N LYS A 166 -21.06 25.91 20.12
CA LYS A 166 -20.98 27.17 20.90
C LYS A 166 -22.29 27.54 21.63
N ILE A 167 -23.17 26.59 21.91
CA ILE A 167 -24.41 26.77 22.69
C ILE A 167 -24.33 25.90 23.94
#